data_AF-A0A368H6H1-F1
#
_entry.id   AF-A0A368H6H1-F1
#
_cell.length_a   1.000
_cell.length_b   1.000
_cell.length_c   1.000
_cell.angle_alpha   90.00
_cell.angle_beta   90.00
_cell.angle_gamma   90.00
#
_symmetry.space_group_name_H-M   'P 1'
#
loop_
_entity.id
_entity.type
_entity.pdbx_description
1 polymer ?
#
loop_
_entity_poly.entity_id
_entity_poly.type
_entity_poly.pdbx_seq_one_letter_code
_entity_poly.pdbx_strand_id
1 'polypeptide(L)'
;MPFQKMENISNFLEACKAYGVAEISCFQTVDLYENKQCYKVIECLRSLAAVAQARGADVEFPPWVVRLSHSRPRQFPESVMRRGEMVIPLQYGTNKCASQKGMTPYGLARQIKPDPSG
;
A
#
# COMPACT_ATOMS: atom_id res chain seq x y z
N MET A 1 -22.36 -15.75 -31.76
CA MET A 1 -23.40 -14.77 -31.36
C MET A 1 -22.86 -13.81 -30.31
N PRO A 2 -23.32 -12.55 -30.23
CA PRO A 2 -22.96 -11.58 -29.18
C PRO A 2 -23.05 -12.16 -27.75
N PHE A 3 -24.13 -12.89 -27.47
CA PHE A 3 -24.41 -13.52 -26.18
C PHE A 3 -23.33 -14.52 -25.74
N GLN A 4 -22.91 -15.42 -26.62
CA GLN A 4 -21.89 -16.44 -26.32
C GLN A 4 -20.54 -15.83 -25.92
N LYS A 5 -20.16 -14.71 -26.56
CA LYS A 5 -18.91 -14.01 -26.22
C LYS A 5 -18.98 -13.40 -24.82
N MET A 6 -20.11 -12.79 -24.49
CA MET A 6 -20.34 -12.21 -23.16
C MET A 6 -20.39 -13.28 -22.06
N GLU A 7 -21.00 -14.43 -22.34
CA GLU A 7 -21.08 -15.59 -21.44
C GLU A 7 -19.69 -16.21 -21.17
N ASN A 8 -18.83 -16.33 -22.20
CA ASN A 8 -17.46 -16.80 -22.00
C ASN A 8 -16.66 -15.87 -21.07
N ILE A 9 -16.88 -14.55 -21.18
CA ILE A 9 -16.23 -13.56 -20.31
C ILE A 9 -16.75 -13.71 -18.87
N SER A 10 -18.05 -13.87 -18.65
CA SER A 10 -18.58 -14.09 -17.30
C SER A 10 -18.05 -15.38 -16.68
N ASN A 11 -17.97 -16.46 -17.44
CA ASN A 11 -17.41 -17.74 -16.97
C ASN A 11 -15.95 -17.60 -16.54
N PHE A 12 -15.14 -16.84 -17.31
CA PHE A 12 -13.76 -16.53 -16.94
C PHE A 12 -13.70 -15.73 -15.62
N LEU A 13 -14.53 -14.71 -15.45
CA LEU A 13 -14.55 -13.87 -14.26
C LEU A 13 -14.95 -14.67 -13.01
N GLU A 14 -15.92 -15.55 -13.14
CA GLU A 14 -16.36 -16.44 -12.05
C GLU A 14 -15.27 -17.44 -11.66
N ALA A 15 -14.57 -18.00 -12.64
CA ALA A 15 -13.39 -18.84 -12.40
C ALA A 15 -12.26 -18.07 -11.70
N CYS A 16 -11.99 -16.81 -12.08
CA CYS A 16 -10.98 -15.98 -11.43
C CYS A 16 -11.32 -15.70 -9.96
N LYS A 17 -12.58 -15.39 -9.65
CA LYS A 17 -13.05 -15.18 -8.27
C LYS A 17 -12.92 -16.46 -7.45
N ALA A 18 -13.34 -17.61 -8.00
CA ALA A 18 -13.17 -18.91 -7.35
C ALA A 18 -11.68 -19.28 -7.14
N TYR A 19 -10.82 -18.85 -8.06
CA TYR A 19 -9.37 -19.03 -7.95
C TYR A 19 -8.71 -18.09 -6.93
N GLY A 20 -9.45 -17.15 -6.33
CA GLY A 20 -8.97 -16.27 -5.27
C GLY A 20 -8.42 -14.92 -5.73
N VAL A 21 -8.71 -14.52 -6.98
CA VAL A 21 -8.48 -13.14 -7.42
C VAL A 21 -9.49 -12.25 -6.71
N ALA A 22 -9.03 -11.13 -6.13
CA ALA A 22 -9.90 -10.18 -5.46
C ALA A 22 -10.90 -9.56 -6.45
N GLU A 23 -12.17 -9.44 -6.05
CA GLU A 23 -13.23 -8.94 -6.92
C GLU A 23 -12.98 -7.49 -7.39
N ILE A 24 -12.29 -6.69 -6.58
CA ILE A 24 -11.86 -5.33 -6.94
C ILE A 24 -10.90 -5.30 -8.15
N SER A 25 -10.19 -6.40 -8.39
CA SER A 25 -9.24 -6.57 -9.50
C SER A 25 -9.89 -7.25 -10.71
N CYS A 26 -11.15 -7.67 -10.60
CA CYS A 26 -11.93 -8.20 -11.72
C CYS A 26 -12.52 -7.05 -12.56
N PHE A 27 -12.64 -7.29 -13.86
CA PHE A 27 -13.29 -6.36 -14.79
C PHE A 27 -14.74 -6.79 -15.06
N GLN A 28 -15.53 -5.93 -15.71
CA GLN A 28 -16.90 -6.25 -16.12
C GLN A 28 -16.95 -6.66 -17.59
N THR A 29 -17.95 -7.46 -17.98
CA THR A 29 -18.08 -7.94 -19.37
C THR A 29 -18.03 -6.82 -20.42
N VAL A 30 -18.63 -5.67 -20.11
CA VAL A 30 -18.66 -4.48 -20.98
C VAL A 30 -17.26 -3.90 -21.21
N ASP A 31 -16.36 -4.02 -20.24
CA ASP A 31 -15.00 -3.46 -20.30
C ASP A 31 -14.19 -4.08 -21.44
N LEU A 32 -14.36 -5.39 -21.66
CA LEU A 32 -13.70 -6.15 -22.72
C LEU A 32 -14.56 -6.25 -23.99
N TYR A 33 -15.86 -6.54 -23.86
CA TYR A 33 -16.73 -6.78 -25.01
C TYR A 33 -16.97 -5.52 -25.85
N GLU A 34 -17.19 -4.37 -25.20
CA GLU A 34 -17.38 -3.07 -25.87
C GLU A 34 -16.11 -2.21 -25.89
N ASN A 35 -14.98 -2.77 -25.43
CA ASN A 35 -13.70 -2.07 -25.34
C ASN A 35 -13.77 -0.73 -24.58
N LYS A 36 -14.53 -0.69 -23.47
CA LYS A 36 -14.65 0.52 -22.64
C LYS A 36 -13.42 0.74 -21.76
N GLN A 37 -12.88 -0.33 -21.17
CA GLN A 37 -11.83 -0.26 -20.14
C GLN A 37 -10.88 -1.47 -20.21
N CYS A 38 -10.23 -1.68 -21.35
CA CYS A 38 -9.27 -2.78 -21.53
C CYS A 38 -8.11 -2.79 -20.50
N TYR A 39 -7.77 -1.64 -19.91
CA TYR A 39 -6.75 -1.58 -18.86
C TYR A 39 -7.10 -2.46 -17.65
N LYS A 40 -8.38 -2.51 -17.22
CA LYS A 40 -8.82 -3.37 -16.12
C LYS A 40 -8.66 -4.86 -16.43
N VAL A 41 -8.78 -5.24 -17.70
CA VAL A 41 -8.54 -6.61 -18.16
C VAL A 41 -7.07 -6.99 -17.94
N ILE A 42 -6.14 -6.10 -18.30
CA ILE A 42 -4.71 -6.30 -18.09
C ILE A 42 -4.38 -6.40 -16.60
N GLU A 43 -4.98 -5.55 -15.77
CA GLU A 43 -4.80 -5.57 -14.31
C GLU A 43 -5.34 -6.87 -13.67
N CYS A 44 -6.49 -7.35 -14.15
CA CYS A 44 -7.06 -8.64 -13.75
C CYS A 44 -6.12 -9.80 -14.09
N LEU A 45 -5.56 -9.82 -15.32
CA LEU A 45 -4.61 -10.85 -15.74
C LEU A 45 -3.32 -10.84 -14.91
N ARG A 46 -2.80 -9.65 -14.59
CA ARG A 46 -1.64 -9.53 -13.68
C ARG A 46 -1.94 -10.05 -12.28
N SER A 47 -3.13 -9.76 -11.77
CA SER A 47 -3.59 -10.22 -10.46
C SER A 47 -3.79 -11.75 -10.45
N LEU A 48 -4.34 -12.31 -11.52
CA LEU A 48 -4.48 -13.76 -11.71
C LEU A 48 -3.11 -14.46 -11.72
N ALA A 49 -2.15 -13.91 -12.48
CA ALA A 49 -0.79 -14.45 -12.53
C ALA A 49 -0.10 -14.39 -11.15
N ALA A 50 -0.30 -13.30 -10.41
CA ALA A 50 0.21 -13.16 -9.04
C ALA A 50 -0.36 -14.22 -8.08
N VAL A 51 -1.67 -14.47 -8.15
CA VAL A 51 -2.34 -15.52 -7.35
C VAL A 51 -1.88 -16.92 -7.77
N ALA A 52 -1.75 -17.18 -9.07
CA ALA A 52 -1.26 -18.45 -9.58
C ALA A 52 0.18 -18.74 -9.13
N GLN A 53 1.05 -17.72 -9.13
CA GLN A 53 2.41 -17.84 -8.63
C GLN A 53 2.44 -18.09 -7.12
N ALA A 54 1.60 -17.40 -6.34
CA ALA A 54 1.51 -17.61 -4.90
C ALA A 54 0.98 -19.01 -4.53
N ARG A 55 0.12 -19.60 -5.38
CA ARG A 55 -0.37 -20.97 -5.24
C ARG A 55 0.60 -22.04 -5.76
N GLY A 56 1.71 -21.64 -6.37
CA GLY A 56 2.72 -22.57 -6.89
C GLY A 56 2.27 -23.33 -8.14
N ALA A 57 1.50 -22.69 -9.02
CA ALA A 57 1.14 -23.30 -10.31
C ALA A 57 2.41 -23.59 -11.15
N ASP A 58 2.44 -24.76 -11.80
CA ASP A 58 3.55 -25.22 -12.63
C ASP A 58 3.53 -24.54 -14.01
N VAL A 59 3.86 -23.24 -14.02
CA VAL A 59 3.88 -22.41 -15.22
C VAL A 59 5.06 -21.46 -15.14
N GLU A 60 5.71 -21.19 -16.27
CA GLU A 60 6.72 -20.14 -16.34
C GLU A 60 6.05 -18.77 -16.21
N PHE A 61 6.43 -18.02 -15.17
CA PHE A 61 5.92 -16.67 -14.95
C PHE A 61 6.84 -15.62 -15.56
N PRO A 62 6.31 -14.71 -16.40
CA PRO A 62 7.09 -13.60 -16.93
C PRO A 62 7.58 -12.63 -15.84
N PRO A 63 8.67 -11.86 -16.07
CA PRO A 63 9.22 -10.94 -15.08
C PRO A 63 8.29 -9.79 -14.64
N TRP A 64 7.27 -9.47 -15.46
CA TRP A 64 6.30 -8.41 -15.16
C TRP A 64 5.20 -8.86 -14.19
N VAL A 65 5.13 -10.15 -13.84
CA VAL A 65 4.17 -10.66 -12.85
C VAL A 65 4.57 -10.17 -11.47
N VAL A 66 3.64 -9.49 -10.80
CA VAL A 66 3.87 -8.97 -9.45
C VAL A 66 3.77 -10.11 -8.44
N ARG A 67 4.80 -10.29 -7.61
CA ARG A 67 4.76 -11.27 -6.52
C ARG A 67 3.88 -10.73 -5.40
N LEU A 68 2.91 -11.52 -4.94
CA LEU A 68 2.13 -11.18 -3.74
C LEU A 68 3.06 -11.12 -2.52
N SER A 69 2.95 -10.02 -1.78
CA SER A 69 3.75 -9.79 -0.58
C SER A 69 3.27 -10.69 0.55
N HIS A 70 4.17 -11.49 1.12
CA HIS A 70 3.88 -12.24 2.32
C HIS A 70 4.23 -11.42 3.56
N SER A 71 3.31 -11.35 4.53
CA SER A 71 3.63 -10.80 5.84
C SER A 71 4.72 -11.65 6.49
N ARG A 72 5.83 -11.01 6.83
CA ARG A 72 6.91 -11.63 7.58
C ARG A 72 7.02 -10.92 8.93
N PRO A 73 6.18 -11.28 9.92
CA PRO A 73 6.27 -10.69 11.24
C PRO A 73 7.66 -11.01 11.82
N ARG A 74 8.41 -9.96 12.16
CA ARG A 74 9.69 -10.12 12.84
C ARG A 74 9.40 -10.33 14.32
N GLN A 75 9.89 -11.45 14.85
CA GLN A 75 9.82 -11.73 16.27
C GLN A 75 11.06 -11.12 16.93
N PHE A 76 10.84 -10.27 17.92
CA PHE A 76 11.90 -9.72 18.75
C PHE A 76 11.83 -10.35 20.14
N PRO A 77 12.96 -10.53 20.84
CA PRO A 77 12.94 -11.00 22.20
C PRO A 77 12.21 -9.99 23.10
N GLU A 78 11.55 -10.50 24.14
CA GLU A 78 10.74 -9.70 25.06
C GLU A 78 11.52 -8.52 25.68
N SER A 79 12.81 -8.71 25.95
CA SER A 79 13.69 -7.66 26.46
C SER A 79 13.88 -6.48 25.48
N VAL A 80 13.78 -6.72 24.18
CA VAL A 80 13.81 -5.67 23.15
C VAL A 80 12.46 -4.97 23.07
N MET A 81 11.35 -5.72 23.08
CA MET A 81 9.99 -5.16 23.04
C MET A 81 9.75 -4.23 24.24
N ARG A 82 10.10 -4.68 25.45
CA ARG A 82 9.97 -3.90 26.70
C ARG A 82 10.84 -2.64 26.75
N ARG A 83 12.01 -2.66 26.09
CA ARG A 83 12.83 -1.44 25.92
C ARG A 83 12.18 -0.46 24.95
N GLY A 84 11.49 -0.96 23.93
CA GLY A 84 10.74 -0.14 22.98
C GLY A 84 9.62 0.67 23.64
N GLU A 85 8.93 0.10 24.63
CA GLU A 85 7.87 0.80 25.39
C GLU A 85 8.39 2.03 26.15
N MET A 86 9.67 2.04 26.54
CA MET A 86 10.30 3.18 27.21
C MET A 86 10.72 4.30 26.24
N VAL A 87 10.63 4.07 24.92
CA VAL A 87 10.96 5.06 23.90
C VAL A 87 9.74 5.92 23.60
N ILE A 88 9.75 7.16 24.10
CA ILE A 88 8.71 8.16 23.81
C ILE A 88 8.83 8.57 22.33
N PRO A 89 7.79 8.34 21.49
CA PRO A 89 7.84 8.73 20.09
C PRO A 89 7.95 10.25 19.96
N LEU A 90 8.61 10.72 18.90
CA LEU A 90 8.93 12.14 18.70
C LEU A 90 7.69 13.07 18.74
N GLN A 91 6.50 12.56 18.42
CA GLN A 91 5.23 13.29 18.49
C GLN A 91 4.71 13.52 19.93
N TYR A 92 5.18 12.74 20.91
CA TYR A 92 4.76 12.88 22.31
C TYR A 92 5.62 13.88 23.10
N GLY A 93 6.53 14.59 22.42
CA GLY A 93 7.44 15.54 23.05
C GLY A 93 8.55 14.82 23.80
N THR A 94 9.78 14.92 23.28
CA THR A 94 10.97 14.42 23.97
C THR A 94 11.69 15.57 24.67
N ASN A 95 12.04 15.38 25.94
CA ASN A 95 12.88 16.30 26.71
C ASN A 95 14.38 16.04 26.49
N LYS A 96 14.75 15.07 25.64
CA LYS A 96 16.14 14.67 25.38
C LYS A 96 16.79 15.40 24.20
N CYS A 97 16.01 16.14 23.41
CA CYS A 97 16.53 17.06 22.39
C CYS A 97 16.59 18.49 22.96
N ALA A 98 17.14 19.45 22.19
CA ALA A 98 17.34 20.84 22.61
C ALA A 98 16.18 21.36 23.46
N SER A 99 16.45 21.62 24.74
CA SER A 99 15.48 22.20 25.66
C SER A 99 14.84 23.42 24.99
N GLN A 100 13.51 23.52 25.00
CA GLN A 100 12.79 24.69 24.47
C GLN A 100 13.15 26.00 25.23
N LYS A 101 13.99 25.90 26.26
CA LYS A 101 14.59 27.02 26.97
C LYS A 101 15.43 27.88 26.00
N GLY A 102 14.82 28.96 25.51
CA GLY A 102 15.43 29.93 24.58
C GLY A 102 14.81 29.96 23.18
N MET A 103 13.87 29.08 22.86
CA MET A 103 13.10 29.16 21.61
C MET A 103 11.98 30.18 21.75
N THR A 104 11.96 31.22 20.93
CA THR A 104 10.83 32.15 20.87
C THR A 104 9.65 31.48 20.16
N PRO A 105 8.46 31.38 20.77
CA PRO A 105 7.28 30.82 20.11
C PRO A 105 6.92 31.64 18.86
N TYR A 106 6.37 30.96 17.85
CA TYR A 106 5.86 31.62 16.65
C TYR A 106 4.78 32.64 17.05
N GLY A 107 4.99 33.91 16.70
CA GLY A 107 4.09 35.01 17.04
C GLY A 107 4.58 35.98 18.12
N LEU A 108 5.74 35.74 18.74
CA LEU A 108 6.31 36.71 19.68
C LEU A 108 6.88 37.92 18.91
N ALA A 109 6.51 39.13 19.31
CA ALA A 109 7.00 40.36 18.69
C ALA A 109 8.53 40.49 18.88
N ARG A 110 9.23 40.99 17.85
CA ARG A 110 10.69 41.21 17.88
C ARG A 110 11.04 42.18 19.01
N GLN A 111 11.81 41.73 19.99
CA GLN A 111 12.30 42.59 21.07
C GLN A 111 13.51 43.39 20.55
N ILE A 112 13.26 44.56 19.97
CA ILE A 112 14.31 45.51 19.57
C ILE A 112 14.80 46.20 20.85
N LYS A 113 16.01 45.87 21.30
CA LYS A 113 16.68 46.66 22.33
C LYS A 113 17.36 47.84 21.64
N PRO A 114 17.03 49.11 21.98
CA PRO A 114 17.82 50.23 21.51
C PRO A 114 19.22 50.16 22.14
N ASP A 115 20.24 50.39 21.32
CA ASP A 115 21.65 50.42 21.74
C ASP A 115 21.85 51.55 22.76
N PRO A 116 22.58 51.37 23.88
CA PRO A 116 22.70 52.40 24.91
C PRO A 116 23.72 53.50 24.56
N SER A 117 24.34 53.46 23.40
CA SER A 117 25.20 54.55 22.90
C SER A 117 24.47 55.35 21.83
N GLY A 118 24.01 56.54 22.23
CA GLY A 118 23.64 57.62 21.30
C GLY A 118 24.85 58.21 20.59
#